data_AF-A0A7V9UU03-F1
#
_entry.id   AF-A0A7V9UU03-F1
#
_cell.length_a   1.000
_cell.length_b   1.000
_cell.length_c   1.000
_cell.angle_alpha   90.00
_cell.angle_beta   90.00
_cell.angle_gamma   90.00
#
_symmetry.space_group_name_H-M   'P 1'
#
loop_
_entity.id
_entity.type
_entity.pdbx_description
1 polymer ?
#
loop_
_entity_poly.entity_id
_entity_poly.type
_entity_poly.pdbx_seq_one_letter_code
_entity_poly.pdbx_strand_id
1 'polypeptide(L)'
;MKIAHLFYLLCLVLFSQTFALAQNASPTESQSEKEKTQKELEKRVLEMLNQAVGDAASLKLAQNRAIVYAIAGDLYWKFDEKRARELFRNSGNEILLANAESEKEKKAEDDPFYAVFEFSNIRNEVLPLVAKHDAELALELMVQTRTAKIAEALVKAALPNAKQEGGYMNFNPEQNRVRQEIALEQRFAVLAAEQNPDKAIKLIKDSLSKGISWNVLPLLQKINQKDEKKATALADDVVRKIVDTDLTKKSEDLGAAIQFLQFAVNPNAPKTTKEKQFKFTDSQLKDIANKLFNTFMQPSNSLAMTMGMTQAMAGLEKFIPEKIALLK
;
A
#
# COMPACT_ATOMS: atom_id res chain seq x y z
N MET A 1 -27.08 -11.45 -12.44
CA MET A 1 -27.52 -12.05 -11.15
C MET A 1 -26.55 -11.60 -10.08
N LYS A 2 -27.07 -10.93 -9.04
CA LYS A 2 -26.31 -10.01 -8.19
C LYS A 2 -25.47 -10.77 -7.15
N ILE A 3 -24.19 -10.40 -7.06
CA ILE A 3 -23.17 -10.89 -6.10
C ILE A 3 -23.68 -10.91 -4.64
N ALA A 4 -24.66 -10.05 -4.33
CA ALA A 4 -25.38 -10.03 -3.07
C ALA A 4 -26.03 -11.38 -2.69
N HIS A 5 -26.48 -12.19 -3.66
CA HIS A 5 -27.12 -13.48 -3.37
C HIS A 5 -26.11 -14.60 -3.08
N LEU A 6 -24.92 -14.53 -3.67
CA LEU A 6 -23.85 -15.50 -3.38
C LEU A 6 -23.28 -15.27 -1.97
N PHE A 7 -23.17 -14.01 -1.55
CA PHE A 7 -22.76 -13.63 -0.20
C PHE A 7 -23.84 -14.01 0.84
N TYR A 8 -25.12 -13.84 0.51
CA TYR A 8 -26.22 -14.23 1.40
C TYR A 8 -26.30 -15.75 1.61
N LEU A 9 -26.02 -16.55 0.58
CA LEU A 9 -26.01 -18.01 0.67
C LEU A 9 -24.82 -18.53 1.48
N LEU A 10 -23.65 -17.88 1.37
CA LEU A 10 -22.47 -18.20 2.19
C LEU A 10 -22.68 -17.83 3.67
N CYS A 11 -23.34 -16.69 3.95
CA CYS A 11 -23.64 -16.27 5.33
C CYS A 11 -24.75 -17.09 5.99
N LEU A 12 -25.75 -17.57 5.23
CA LEU A 12 -26.84 -18.40 5.78
C LEU A 12 -26.37 -19.79 6.21
N VAL A 13 -25.40 -20.38 5.51
CA VAL A 13 -24.81 -21.68 5.89
C VAL A 13 -23.89 -21.55 7.10
N LEU A 14 -23.29 -20.37 7.32
CA LEU A 14 -22.44 -20.11 8.51
C LEU A 14 -23.23 -19.75 9.78
N PHE A 15 -24.48 -19.28 9.66
CA PHE A 15 -25.33 -18.92 10.81
C PHE A 15 -26.31 -20.02 11.27
N SER A 16 -26.54 -21.07 10.48
CA SER A 16 -27.44 -22.16 10.88
C SER A 16 -26.81 -23.20 11.81
N GLN A 17 -25.55 -23.02 12.25
CA GLN A 17 -24.88 -23.94 13.18
C GLN A 17 -24.68 -23.39 14.61
N THR A 18 -25.14 -22.17 14.93
CA THR A 18 -24.89 -21.56 16.25
C THR A 18 -26.05 -21.63 17.26
N PHE A 19 -27.14 -22.33 16.96
CA PHE A 19 -28.29 -22.48 17.88
C PHE A 19 -28.69 -23.95 18.11
N ALA A 20 -27.77 -24.78 18.58
CA ALA A 20 -28.12 -26.07 19.18
C ALA A 20 -26.98 -26.64 20.07
N LEU A 21 -26.45 -25.87 21.02
CA LEU A 21 -25.55 -26.41 22.06
C LEU A 21 -25.76 -25.64 23.38
N ALA A 22 -26.96 -25.80 23.95
CA ALA A 22 -27.19 -25.69 25.39
C ALA A 22 -27.61 -27.09 25.87
N GLN A 23 -26.95 -27.58 26.92
CA GLN A 23 -27.00 -28.95 27.48
C GLN A 23 -26.06 -29.97 26.82
N ASN A 24 -24.80 -29.96 27.28
CA ASN A 24 -24.25 -31.06 28.08
C ASN A 24 -22.77 -30.78 28.34
N ALA A 25 -22.39 -30.67 29.62
CA ALA A 25 -20.99 -30.77 30.01
C ALA A 25 -20.51 -32.18 29.64
N SER A 26 -19.77 -32.28 28.54
CA SER A 26 -19.11 -33.50 28.06
C SER A 26 -17.60 -33.42 28.35
N PRO A 27 -16.95 -34.58 28.51
CA PRO A 27 -15.66 -34.70 29.20
C PRO A 27 -14.56 -34.01 28.40
N THR A 28 -13.53 -33.55 29.09
CA THR A 28 -12.29 -33.02 28.52
C THR A 28 -11.83 -33.91 27.36
N GLU A 29 -12.15 -33.51 26.11
CA GLU A 29 -11.68 -34.20 24.90
C GLU A 29 -10.17 -34.37 25.01
N SER A 30 -9.72 -35.61 24.86
CA SER A 30 -8.28 -35.89 24.90
C SER A 30 -7.60 -35.10 23.78
N GLN A 31 -6.38 -34.63 24.02
CA GLN A 31 -5.60 -33.86 23.04
C GLN A 31 -5.50 -34.59 21.68
N SER A 32 -5.53 -35.93 21.71
CA SER A 32 -5.58 -36.83 20.53
C SER A 32 -6.87 -36.70 19.71
N GLU A 33 -8.03 -36.53 20.33
CA GLU A 33 -9.31 -36.33 19.62
C GLU A 33 -9.36 -34.94 18.97
N LYS A 34 -8.89 -33.90 19.67
CA LYS A 34 -8.81 -32.54 19.11
C LYS A 34 -7.89 -32.48 17.89
N GLU A 35 -6.73 -33.13 17.96
CA GLU A 35 -5.79 -33.20 16.83
C GLU A 35 -6.38 -33.96 15.64
N LYS A 36 -7.15 -35.03 15.86
CA LYS A 36 -7.84 -35.76 14.77
C LYS A 36 -8.93 -34.92 14.12
N THR A 37 -9.78 -34.28 14.91
CA THR A 37 -10.85 -33.41 14.40
C THR A 37 -10.27 -32.23 13.62
N GLN A 38 -9.17 -31.64 14.10
CA GLN A 38 -8.48 -30.58 13.39
C GLN A 38 -7.92 -31.06 12.04
N LYS A 39 -7.25 -32.21 12.00
CA LYS A 39 -6.73 -32.77 10.73
C LYS A 39 -7.84 -33.07 9.72
N GLU A 40 -8.99 -33.56 10.18
CA GLU A 40 -10.13 -33.82 9.30
C GLU A 40 -10.71 -32.50 8.75
N LEU A 41 -10.80 -31.46 9.58
CA LEU A 41 -11.22 -30.12 9.14
C LEU A 41 -10.24 -29.55 8.11
N GLU A 42 -8.94 -29.63 8.35
CA GLU A 42 -7.90 -29.17 7.42
C GLU A 42 -8.00 -29.89 6.07
N LYS A 43 -8.22 -31.21 6.09
CA LYS A 43 -8.44 -32.00 4.87
C LYS A 43 -9.67 -31.51 4.08
N ARG A 44 -10.80 -31.30 4.75
CA ARG A 44 -12.03 -30.80 4.10
C ARG A 44 -11.84 -29.39 3.53
N VAL A 45 -11.13 -28.51 4.25
CA VAL A 45 -10.79 -27.16 3.75
C VAL A 45 -9.96 -27.26 2.48
N LEU A 46 -8.94 -28.14 2.45
CA LEU A 46 -8.11 -28.35 1.26
C LEU A 46 -8.91 -28.91 0.07
N GLU A 47 -9.84 -29.83 0.32
CA GLU A 47 -10.74 -30.35 -0.72
C GLU A 47 -11.62 -29.23 -1.31
N MET A 48 -12.23 -28.41 -0.46
CA MET A 48 -13.05 -27.27 -0.90
C MET A 48 -12.23 -26.23 -1.68
N LEU A 49 -11.00 -25.94 -1.22
CA LEU A 49 -10.11 -25.02 -1.92
C LEU A 49 -9.70 -25.55 -3.29
N ASN A 50 -9.37 -26.83 -3.40
CA ASN A 50 -9.04 -27.46 -4.68
C ASN A 50 -10.22 -27.38 -5.66
N GLN A 51 -11.43 -27.64 -5.18
CA GLN A 51 -12.64 -27.51 -5.98
C GLN A 51 -12.86 -26.06 -6.44
N ALA A 52 -12.76 -25.08 -5.54
CA ALA A 52 -12.91 -23.67 -5.89
C ALA A 52 -11.88 -23.21 -6.93
N VAL A 53 -10.63 -23.68 -6.83
CA VAL A 53 -9.58 -23.42 -7.83
C VAL A 53 -9.90 -24.07 -9.18
N GLY A 54 -10.43 -25.29 -9.18
CA GLY A 54 -10.89 -25.98 -10.39
C GLY A 54 -12.05 -25.23 -11.07
N ASP A 55 -13.07 -24.86 -10.29
CA ASP A 55 -14.25 -24.13 -10.77
C ASP A 55 -13.87 -22.73 -11.28
N ALA A 56 -12.85 -22.10 -10.71
CA ALA A 56 -12.36 -20.79 -11.16
C ALA A 56 -11.98 -20.78 -12.64
N ALA A 57 -11.44 -21.88 -13.17
CA ALA A 57 -11.06 -21.96 -14.59
C ALA A 57 -12.26 -21.82 -15.54
N SER A 58 -13.48 -22.12 -15.06
CA SER A 58 -14.72 -21.97 -15.84
C SER A 58 -15.27 -20.54 -15.86
N LEU A 59 -14.73 -19.64 -15.02
CA LEU A 59 -15.19 -18.25 -14.97
C LEU A 59 -14.80 -17.50 -16.24
N LYS A 60 -15.78 -16.79 -16.82
CA LYS A 60 -15.58 -16.05 -18.08
C LYS A 60 -14.56 -14.92 -17.97
N LEU A 61 -14.68 -14.09 -16.93
CA LEU A 61 -13.86 -12.88 -16.77
C LEU A 61 -12.53 -13.21 -16.10
N ALA A 62 -11.42 -12.79 -16.72
CA ALA A 62 -10.08 -12.95 -16.17
C ALA A 62 -9.92 -12.27 -14.80
N GLN A 63 -10.60 -11.14 -14.59
CA GLN A 63 -10.63 -10.43 -13.31
C GLN A 63 -11.17 -11.32 -12.18
N ASN A 64 -12.25 -12.07 -12.45
CA ASN A 64 -12.83 -12.95 -11.44
C ASN A 64 -11.90 -14.13 -11.14
N ARG A 65 -11.26 -14.69 -12.17
CA ARG A 65 -10.26 -15.76 -11.98
C ARG A 65 -9.08 -15.30 -11.13
N ALA A 66 -8.56 -14.11 -11.41
CA ALA A 66 -7.48 -13.50 -10.64
C ALA A 66 -7.82 -13.37 -9.15
N ILE A 67 -9.01 -12.85 -8.82
CA ILE A 67 -9.45 -12.71 -7.41
C ILE A 67 -9.55 -14.09 -6.74
N VAL A 68 -10.17 -15.07 -7.40
CA VAL A 68 -10.33 -16.42 -6.83
C VAL A 68 -8.97 -17.08 -6.57
N TYR A 69 -8.04 -17.00 -7.53
CA TYR A 69 -6.69 -17.54 -7.32
C TYR A 69 -5.94 -16.82 -6.19
N ALA A 70 -6.11 -15.51 -6.03
CA ALA A 70 -5.48 -14.77 -4.94
C ALA A 70 -6.04 -15.17 -3.57
N ILE A 71 -7.35 -15.28 -3.43
CA ILE A 71 -8.00 -15.72 -2.19
C ILE A 71 -7.61 -17.16 -1.87
N ALA A 72 -7.64 -18.05 -2.87
CA ALA A 72 -7.19 -19.42 -2.69
C ALA A 72 -5.72 -19.47 -2.24
N GLY A 73 -4.83 -18.67 -2.84
CA GLY A 73 -3.43 -18.54 -2.42
C GLY A 73 -3.28 -18.09 -0.97
N ASP A 74 -4.01 -17.06 -0.53
CA ASP A 74 -3.99 -16.57 0.87
C ASP A 74 -4.40 -17.67 1.86
N LEU A 75 -5.40 -18.48 1.49
CA LEU A 75 -5.89 -19.59 2.31
C LEU A 75 -4.93 -20.80 2.28
N TYR A 76 -4.33 -21.09 1.12
CA TYR A 76 -3.36 -22.19 0.96
C TYR A 76 -2.05 -21.96 1.71
N TRP A 77 -1.67 -20.70 1.97
CA TRP A 77 -0.35 -20.38 2.50
C TRP A 77 0.04 -21.17 3.75
N LYS A 78 -0.92 -21.39 4.67
CA LYS A 78 -0.69 -22.13 5.92
C LYS A 78 -0.50 -23.64 5.73
N PHE A 79 -0.92 -24.18 4.59
CA PHE A 79 -0.91 -25.61 4.30
C PHE A 79 0.19 -25.99 3.32
N ASP A 80 0.35 -25.22 2.24
CA ASP A 80 1.34 -25.43 1.21
C ASP A 80 1.74 -24.08 0.60
N GLU A 81 2.84 -23.51 1.09
CA GLU A 81 3.36 -22.24 0.58
C GLU A 81 3.75 -22.31 -0.90
N LYS A 82 4.22 -23.47 -1.38
CA LYS A 82 4.63 -23.62 -2.78
C LYS A 82 3.41 -23.53 -3.68
N ARG A 83 2.33 -24.21 -3.32
CA ARG A 83 1.05 -24.14 -4.03
C ARG A 83 0.43 -22.74 -3.93
N ALA A 84 0.51 -22.09 -2.76
CA ALA A 84 0.05 -20.73 -2.59
C ALA A 84 0.78 -19.74 -3.51
N ARG A 85 2.12 -19.82 -3.60
CA ARG A 85 2.91 -19.00 -4.54
C ARG A 85 2.52 -19.24 -6.00
N GLU A 86 2.25 -20.49 -6.38
CA GLU A 86 1.77 -20.82 -7.73
C GLU A 86 0.40 -20.17 -8.01
N LEU A 87 -0.54 -20.24 -7.06
CA LEU A 87 -1.84 -19.60 -7.17
C LEU A 87 -1.72 -18.07 -7.29
N PHE A 88 -0.81 -17.45 -6.53
CA PHE A 88 -0.53 -16.01 -6.69
C PHE A 88 0.04 -15.67 -8.06
N ARG A 89 0.93 -16.51 -8.61
CA ARG A 89 1.44 -16.34 -9.99
C ARG A 89 0.34 -16.51 -11.04
N ASN A 90 -0.56 -17.47 -10.85
CA ASN A 90 -1.75 -17.64 -11.71
C ASN A 90 -2.64 -16.40 -11.65
N SER A 91 -2.85 -15.84 -10.46
CA SER A 91 -3.57 -14.57 -10.30
C SER A 91 -2.92 -13.42 -11.08
N GLY A 92 -1.58 -13.29 -11.02
CA GLY A 92 -0.84 -12.31 -11.83
C GLY A 92 -1.02 -12.49 -13.34
N ASN A 93 -1.01 -13.74 -13.83
CA ASN A 93 -1.26 -14.04 -15.24
C ASN A 93 -2.68 -13.65 -15.66
N GLU A 94 -3.67 -13.87 -14.80
CA GLU A 94 -5.06 -13.47 -15.06
C GLU A 94 -5.24 -11.95 -15.05
N ILE A 95 -4.49 -11.21 -14.22
CA ILE A 95 -4.44 -9.74 -14.29
C ILE A 95 -3.88 -9.27 -15.64
N LEU A 96 -2.83 -9.92 -16.16
CA LEU A 96 -2.28 -9.61 -17.48
C LEU A 96 -3.32 -9.81 -18.59
N LEU A 97 -4.07 -10.92 -18.54
CA LEU A 97 -5.14 -11.20 -19.49
C LEU A 97 -6.25 -10.15 -19.40
N ALA A 98 -6.70 -9.82 -18.18
CA ALA A 98 -7.69 -8.78 -17.93
C ALA A 98 -7.27 -7.40 -18.48
N ASN A 99 -5.99 -7.03 -18.29
CA ASN A 99 -5.44 -5.79 -18.85
C ASN A 99 -5.44 -5.82 -20.38
N ALA A 100 -5.04 -6.94 -20.99
CA ALA A 100 -5.02 -7.08 -22.44
C ALA A 100 -6.43 -7.04 -23.08
N GLU A 101 -7.43 -7.61 -22.40
CA GLU A 101 -8.84 -7.53 -22.79
C GLU A 101 -9.35 -6.08 -22.70
N SER A 102 -9.10 -5.40 -21.58
CA SER A 102 -9.51 -4.01 -21.39
C SER A 102 -8.89 -3.06 -22.43
N GLU A 103 -7.62 -3.24 -22.77
CA GLU A 103 -6.96 -2.41 -23.80
C GLU A 103 -7.52 -2.67 -25.21
N LYS A 104 -8.03 -3.87 -25.51
CA LYS A 104 -8.73 -4.15 -26.77
C LYS A 104 -10.10 -3.47 -26.81
N GLU A 105 -10.84 -3.51 -25.71
CA GLU A 105 -12.16 -2.87 -25.60
C GLU A 105 -12.04 -1.34 -25.70
N LYS A 106 -11.04 -0.72 -25.07
CA LYS A 106 -10.80 0.73 -25.15
C LYS A 106 -10.48 1.24 -26.55
N LYS A 107 -9.78 0.45 -27.37
CA LYS A 107 -9.55 0.85 -28.79
C LYS A 107 -10.86 0.94 -29.58
N ALA A 108 -11.96 0.38 -29.07
CA ALA A 108 -13.27 0.46 -29.68
C ALA A 108 -14.14 1.60 -29.10
N GLU A 109 -13.74 2.23 -27.99
CA GLU A 109 -14.56 3.21 -27.26
C GLU A 109 -13.71 4.43 -26.85
N ASP A 110 -13.82 5.52 -27.62
CA ASP A 110 -12.99 6.73 -27.55
C ASP A 110 -13.49 7.73 -26.48
N ASP A 111 -14.02 7.28 -25.35
CA ASP A 111 -14.61 8.15 -24.32
C ASP A 111 -13.57 8.55 -23.23
N PRO A 112 -13.21 9.84 -23.11
CA PRO A 112 -12.33 10.34 -22.05
C PRO A 112 -12.83 10.10 -20.62
N PHE A 113 -14.15 10.00 -20.41
CA PHE A 113 -14.73 9.72 -19.10
C PHE A 113 -14.40 8.30 -18.60
N TYR A 114 -14.25 7.34 -19.51
CA TYR A 114 -13.91 5.95 -19.16
C TYR A 114 -12.50 5.84 -18.52
N ALA A 115 -11.56 6.69 -18.93
CA ALA A 115 -10.23 6.78 -18.33
C ALA A 115 -10.24 7.35 -16.90
N VAL A 116 -11.24 8.17 -16.56
CA VAL A 116 -11.43 8.73 -15.21
C VAL A 116 -12.07 7.71 -14.29
N PHE A 117 -12.99 6.89 -14.81
CA PHE A 117 -13.76 5.90 -14.04
C PHE A 117 -13.22 4.46 -14.12
N GLU A 118 -11.95 4.28 -14.48
CA GLU A 118 -11.23 3.01 -14.37
C GLU A 118 -11.01 2.65 -12.87
N PHE A 119 -12.11 2.44 -12.14
CA PHE A 119 -12.21 2.37 -10.68
C PHE A 119 -11.83 1.00 -10.10
N SER A 120 -11.60 -0.01 -10.94
CA SER A 120 -11.27 -1.36 -10.48
C SER A 120 -9.90 -1.79 -10.99
N ASN A 121 -8.84 -1.23 -10.43
CA ASN A 121 -7.53 -1.81 -10.61
C ASN A 121 -7.43 -3.03 -9.69
N ILE A 122 -7.78 -4.21 -10.21
CA ILE A 122 -7.73 -5.51 -9.54
C ILE A 122 -6.40 -5.76 -8.82
N ARG A 123 -5.30 -5.13 -9.25
CA ARG A 123 -3.99 -5.18 -8.58
C ARG A 123 -4.06 -4.69 -7.13
N ASN A 124 -4.90 -3.68 -6.85
CA ASN A 124 -5.10 -3.16 -5.49
C ASN A 124 -5.83 -4.14 -4.56
N GLU A 125 -6.53 -5.14 -5.10
CA GLU A 125 -7.21 -6.18 -4.33
C GLU A 125 -6.33 -7.43 -4.18
N VAL A 126 -5.71 -7.86 -5.28
CA VAL A 126 -4.91 -9.09 -5.34
C VAL A 126 -3.55 -8.92 -4.66
N LEU A 127 -2.79 -7.89 -5.03
CA LEU A 127 -1.38 -7.80 -4.64
C LEU A 127 -1.18 -7.63 -3.12
N PRO A 128 -2.06 -6.94 -2.35
CA PRO A 128 -1.95 -6.96 -0.90
C PRO A 128 -2.10 -8.35 -0.26
N LEU A 129 -2.90 -9.25 -0.85
CA LEU A 129 -3.00 -10.64 -0.37
C LEU A 129 -1.69 -11.39 -0.56
N VAL A 130 -1.01 -11.15 -1.68
CA VAL A 130 0.34 -11.68 -1.93
C VAL A 130 1.32 -11.07 -0.92
N ALA A 131 1.33 -9.74 -0.78
CA ALA A 131 2.31 -9.02 0.03
C ALA A 131 2.23 -9.33 1.53
N LYS A 132 1.04 -9.73 2.01
CA LYS A 132 0.83 -10.23 3.37
C LYS A 132 1.71 -11.44 3.70
N HIS A 133 2.08 -12.23 2.70
CA HIS A 133 2.83 -13.48 2.85
C HIS A 133 4.22 -13.45 2.20
N ASP A 134 4.32 -12.79 1.03
CA ASP A 134 5.54 -12.71 0.23
C ASP A 134 5.60 -11.35 -0.48
N ALA A 135 6.21 -10.37 0.19
CA ALA A 135 6.30 -9.01 -0.32
C ALA A 135 7.19 -8.89 -1.58
N GLU A 136 8.16 -9.79 -1.75
CA GLU A 136 9.02 -9.82 -2.94
C GLU A 136 8.22 -10.33 -4.15
N LEU A 137 7.47 -11.42 -3.98
CA LEU A 137 6.56 -11.90 -5.02
C LEU A 137 5.50 -10.84 -5.35
N ALA A 138 4.96 -10.13 -4.36
CA ALA A 138 4.00 -9.06 -4.62
C ALA A 138 4.59 -7.93 -5.47
N LEU A 139 5.85 -7.53 -5.21
CA LEU A 139 6.55 -6.54 -6.03
C LEU A 139 6.84 -7.06 -7.44
N GLU A 140 7.27 -8.32 -7.57
CA GLU A 140 7.50 -9.00 -8.85
C GLU A 140 6.21 -8.95 -9.69
N LEU A 141 5.10 -9.42 -9.11
CA LEU A 141 3.79 -9.43 -9.76
C LEU A 141 3.28 -8.01 -10.04
N MET A 142 3.55 -7.04 -9.17
CA MET A 142 3.22 -5.64 -9.41
C MET A 142 3.92 -5.12 -10.67
N VAL A 143 5.24 -5.31 -10.79
CA VAL A 143 5.98 -4.89 -11.98
C VAL A 143 5.51 -5.66 -13.22
N GLN A 144 5.32 -6.97 -13.09
CA GLN A 144 4.87 -7.83 -14.18
C GLN A 144 3.49 -7.41 -14.72
N THR A 145 2.55 -7.09 -13.83
CA THR A 145 1.15 -6.74 -14.18
C THR A 145 0.96 -5.28 -14.53
N ARG A 146 2.03 -4.49 -14.57
CA ARG A 146 1.99 -3.07 -14.92
C ARG A 146 1.66 -2.91 -16.40
N THR A 147 0.71 -2.03 -16.72
CA THR A 147 0.39 -1.69 -18.11
C THR A 147 1.49 -0.80 -18.71
N ALA A 148 1.69 -0.88 -20.03
CA ALA A 148 2.70 -0.08 -20.74
C ALA A 148 2.53 1.42 -20.49
N LYS A 149 1.28 1.91 -20.49
CA LYS A 149 0.95 3.31 -20.20
C LYS A 149 1.41 3.76 -18.82
N ILE A 150 1.27 2.92 -17.79
CA ILE A 150 1.76 3.24 -16.44
C ILE A 150 3.29 3.19 -16.39
N ALA A 151 3.91 2.22 -17.06
CA ALA A 151 5.37 2.11 -17.12
C ALA A 151 6.01 3.36 -17.76
N GLU A 152 5.48 3.84 -18.87
CA GLU A 152 5.92 5.08 -19.52
C GLU A 152 5.70 6.31 -18.64
N ALA A 153 4.53 6.41 -18.01
CA ALA A 153 4.19 7.50 -17.10
C ALA A 153 5.16 7.58 -15.89
N LEU A 154 5.54 6.44 -15.32
CA LEU A 154 6.52 6.37 -14.23
C LEU A 154 7.89 6.89 -14.65
N VAL A 155 8.36 6.50 -15.85
CA VAL A 155 9.65 6.95 -16.38
C VAL A 155 9.64 8.47 -16.55
N LYS A 156 8.56 9.03 -17.12
CA LYS A 156 8.39 10.48 -17.26
C LYS A 156 8.37 11.18 -15.90
N ALA A 157 7.63 10.65 -14.93
CA ALA A 157 7.50 11.24 -13.60
C ALA A 157 8.80 11.21 -12.78
N ALA A 158 9.67 10.21 -13.01
CA ALA A 158 10.97 10.08 -12.35
C ALA A 158 12.01 11.10 -12.84
N LEU A 159 11.75 11.82 -13.93
CA LEU A 159 12.67 12.85 -14.43
C LEU A 159 12.80 13.99 -13.39
N PRO A 160 14.03 14.51 -13.13
CA PRO A 160 14.28 15.53 -12.10
C PRO A 160 13.43 16.81 -12.25
N ASN A 161 13.12 17.20 -13.48
CA ASN A 161 12.36 18.42 -13.78
C ASN A 161 10.90 18.16 -14.16
N ALA A 162 10.42 16.92 -14.05
CA ALA A 162 9.01 16.61 -14.32
C ALA A 162 8.12 17.32 -13.29
N LYS A 163 7.36 18.32 -13.76
CA LYS A 163 6.30 18.95 -12.98
C LYS A 163 5.21 17.94 -12.73
N GLN A 164 4.88 17.73 -11.47
CA GLN A 164 3.65 17.06 -11.10
C GLN A 164 2.48 18.03 -11.33
N GLU A 165 1.98 18.11 -12.56
CA GLU A 165 0.74 18.81 -12.91
C GLU A 165 -0.47 18.08 -12.30
N GLY A 166 -0.88 18.52 -11.11
CA GLY A 166 -1.98 17.89 -10.38
C GLY A 166 -2.31 18.63 -9.09
N GLY A 167 -2.91 19.82 -9.23
CA GLY A 167 -3.55 20.53 -8.12
C GLY A 167 -5.05 20.22 -8.07
N TYR A 168 -5.73 20.60 -7.00
CA TYR A 168 -7.19 20.43 -6.83
C TYR A 168 -8.03 20.90 -8.04
N MET A 169 -7.53 21.85 -8.82
CA MET A 169 -8.20 22.42 -9.99
C MET A 169 -7.81 21.77 -11.33
N ASN A 170 -6.71 21.00 -11.39
CA ASN A 170 -6.20 20.38 -12.61
C ASN A 170 -6.06 18.87 -12.39
N PHE A 171 -7.12 18.12 -12.64
CA PHE A 171 -7.11 16.66 -12.57
C PHE A 171 -6.28 16.08 -13.73
N ASN A 172 -5.17 15.41 -13.40
CA ASN A 172 -4.39 14.63 -14.34
C ASN A 172 -4.51 13.13 -14.01
N PRO A 173 -5.29 12.35 -14.79
CA PRO A 173 -5.48 10.93 -14.54
C PRO A 173 -4.19 10.10 -14.62
N GLU A 174 -3.26 10.46 -15.51
CA GLU A 174 -1.98 9.75 -15.66
C GLU A 174 -1.11 9.93 -14.42
N GLN A 175 -1.03 11.17 -13.93
CA GLN A 175 -0.30 11.46 -12.70
C GLN A 175 -0.90 10.72 -11.52
N ASN A 176 -2.22 10.76 -11.34
CA ASN A 176 -2.88 10.03 -10.24
C ASN A 176 -2.59 8.52 -10.27
N ARG A 177 -2.46 7.91 -11.45
CA ARG A 177 -2.05 6.49 -11.58
C ARG A 177 -0.60 6.26 -11.15
N VAL A 178 0.31 7.15 -11.53
CA VAL A 178 1.71 7.12 -11.07
C VAL A 178 1.77 7.20 -9.53
N ARG A 179 1.01 8.12 -8.95
CA ARG A 179 0.90 8.30 -7.49
C ARG A 179 0.44 7.03 -6.79
N GLN A 180 -0.64 6.43 -7.31
CA GLN A 180 -1.18 5.17 -6.80
C GLN A 180 -0.16 4.02 -6.92
N GLU A 181 0.56 3.93 -8.04
CA GLU A 181 1.58 2.90 -8.23
C GLU A 181 2.70 3.05 -7.20
N ILE A 182 3.27 4.25 -7.04
CA ILE A 182 4.32 4.53 -6.05
C ILE A 182 3.80 4.22 -4.64
N ALA A 183 2.60 4.67 -4.30
CA ALA A 183 1.98 4.40 -3.01
C ALA A 183 1.81 2.90 -2.76
N LEU A 184 1.44 2.13 -3.79
CA LEU A 184 1.29 0.67 -3.70
C LEU A 184 2.65 -0.01 -3.46
N GLU A 185 3.71 0.39 -4.17
CA GLU A 185 5.06 -0.17 -3.94
C GLU A 185 5.51 0.10 -2.48
N GLN A 186 5.30 1.33 -1.99
CA GLN A 186 5.69 1.72 -0.63
C GLN A 186 4.82 1.05 0.44
N ARG A 187 3.54 0.77 0.15
CA ARG A 187 2.67 -0.04 1.02
C ARG A 187 3.19 -1.47 1.15
N PHE A 188 3.74 -2.06 0.09
CA PHE A 188 4.37 -3.39 0.19
C PHE A 188 5.64 -3.36 1.02
N ALA A 189 6.43 -2.28 0.99
CA ALA A 189 7.53 -2.11 1.93
C ALA A 189 7.02 -2.08 3.40
N VAL A 190 5.89 -1.41 3.68
CA VAL A 190 5.27 -1.43 5.02
C VAL A 190 4.86 -2.84 5.44
N LEU A 191 4.28 -3.65 4.54
CA LEU A 191 3.93 -5.04 4.82
C LEU A 191 5.20 -5.91 5.00
N ALA A 192 6.20 -5.72 4.16
CA ALA A 192 7.49 -6.41 4.27
C ALA A 192 8.16 -6.15 5.62
N ALA A 193 8.06 -4.94 6.18
CA ALA A 193 8.68 -4.61 7.47
C ALA A 193 8.12 -5.45 8.63
N GLU A 194 6.91 -5.97 8.49
CA GLU A 194 6.27 -6.88 9.44
C GLU A 194 6.95 -8.26 9.46
N GLN A 195 7.51 -8.70 8.34
CA GLN A 195 8.19 -9.98 8.20
C GLN A 195 9.72 -9.82 8.30
N ASN A 196 10.29 -8.91 7.51
CA ASN A 196 11.72 -8.68 7.38
C ASN A 196 12.02 -7.18 7.16
N PRO A 197 12.50 -6.46 8.21
CA PRO A 197 12.85 -5.05 8.13
C PRO A 197 13.92 -4.72 7.08
N ASP A 198 14.92 -5.59 6.89
CA ASP A 198 16.00 -5.35 5.91
C ASP A 198 15.48 -5.38 4.48
N LYS A 199 14.58 -6.32 4.19
CA LYS A 199 13.89 -6.35 2.89
C LYS A 199 13.06 -5.10 2.69
N ALA A 200 12.31 -4.66 3.70
CA ALA A 200 11.52 -3.44 3.61
C ALA A 200 12.36 -2.19 3.33
N ILE A 201 13.53 -2.09 3.97
CA ILE A 201 14.49 -1.00 3.74
C ILE A 201 15.01 -1.03 2.30
N LYS A 202 15.34 -2.22 1.77
CA LYS A 202 15.74 -2.35 0.37
C LYS A 202 14.62 -1.90 -0.57
N LEU A 203 13.39 -2.38 -0.36
CA LEU A 203 12.23 -2.06 -1.18
C LEU A 203 11.93 -0.55 -1.19
N ILE A 204 11.96 0.10 -0.02
CA ILE A 204 11.67 1.53 0.05
C ILE A 204 12.78 2.36 -0.61
N LYS A 205 14.05 1.98 -0.48
CA LYS A 205 15.17 2.71 -1.12
C LYS A 205 15.02 2.76 -2.64
N ASP A 206 14.63 1.64 -3.25
CA ASP A 206 14.37 1.59 -4.69
C ASP A 206 13.17 2.48 -5.07
N SER A 207 12.13 2.54 -4.22
CA SER A 207 10.93 3.35 -4.45
C SER A 207 11.14 4.85 -4.23
N LEU A 208 12.00 5.27 -3.29
CA LEU A 208 12.27 6.69 -2.98
C LEU A 208 12.83 7.46 -4.19
N SER A 209 13.49 6.77 -5.12
CA SER A 209 13.93 7.37 -6.38
C SER A 209 12.77 7.91 -7.22
N LYS A 210 11.59 7.28 -7.12
CA LYS A 210 10.37 7.57 -7.89
C LYS A 210 9.48 8.63 -7.24
N GLY A 211 9.61 8.82 -5.93
CA GLY A 211 8.87 9.81 -5.15
C GLY A 211 8.66 9.39 -3.70
N ILE A 212 8.13 10.28 -2.87
CA ILE A 212 7.83 10.03 -1.47
C ILE A 212 6.30 10.03 -1.30
N SER A 213 5.74 8.93 -0.81
CA SER A 213 4.32 8.87 -0.47
C SER A 213 4.08 8.93 1.04
N TRP A 214 2.81 9.08 1.41
CA TRP A 214 2.30 9.04 2.79
C TRP A 214 2.61 7.73 3.54
N ASN A 215 3.05 6.67 2.84
CA ASN A 215 3.38 5.36 3.45
C ASN A 215 4.78 5.31 4.09
N VAL A 216 5.65 6.30 3.83
CA VAL A 216 7.01 6.30 4.39
C VAL A 216 7.01 6.47 5.91
N LEU A 217 6.17 7.35 6.46
CA LEU A 217 6.11 7.55 7.92
C LEU A 217 5.62 6.28 8.67
N PRO A 218 4.52 5.61 8.25
CA PRO A 218 4.15 4.30 8.82
C PRO A 218 5.26 3.25 8.72
N LEU A 219 6.03 3.24 7.63
CA LEU A 219 7.17 2.33 7.47
C LEU A 219 8.26 2.62 8.51
N LEU A 220 8.66 3.89 8.66
CA LEU A 220 9.65 4.32 9.66
C LEU A 220 9.20 3.92 11.07
N GLN A 221 7.93 4.17 11.40
CA GLN A 221 7.34 3.76 12.68
C GLN A 221 7.42 2.25 12.89
N LYS A 222 7.07 1.45 11.89
CA LYS A 222 7.09 -0.02 11.98
C LYS A 222 8.50 -0.57 12.09
N ILE A 223 9.46 -0.05 11.34
CA ILE A 223 10.87 -0.44 11.46
C ILE A 223 11.38 -0.05 12.85
N ASN A 224 11.02 1.12 13.37
CA ASN A 224 11.46 1.60 14.68
C ASN A 224 11.04 0.68 15.83
N GLN A 225 9.87 0.03 15.73
CA GLN A 225 9.45 -0.96 16.73
C GLN A 225 10.39 -2.15 16.83
N LYS A 226 11.10 -2.47 15.73
CA LYS A 226 11.98 -3.63 15.63
C LYS A 226 13.46 -3.26 15.74
N ASP A 227 13.88 -2.20 15.05
CA ASP A 227 15.26 -1.72 14.96
C ASP A 227 15.26 -0.20 14.79
N GLU A 228 15.47 0.51 15.89
CA GLU A 228 15.55 1.97 15.95
C GLU A 228 16.72 2.53 15.12
N LYS A 229 17.87 1.86 15.11
CA LYS A 229 19.04 2.34 14.35
C LYS A 229 18.76 2.30 12.86
N LYS A 230 18.15 1.22 12.37
CA LYS A 230 17.75 1.10 10.97
C LYS A 230 16.65 2.10 10.59
N ALA A 231 15.69 2.35 11.49
CA ALA A 231 14.67 3.36 11.25
C ALA A 231 15.27 4.76 11.12
N THR A 232 16.21 5.12 12.00
CA THR A 232 16.91 6.42 11.95
C THR A 232 17.75 6.55 10.69
N ALA A 233 18.51 5.51 10.31
CA ALA A 233 19.29 5.52 9.08
C ALA A 233 18.41 5.65 7.81
N LEU A 234 17.24 4.98 7.80
CA LEU A 234 16.28 5.16 6.71
C LEU A 234 15.67 6.57 6.72
N ALA A 235 15.40 7.15 7.90
CA ALA A 235 14.92 8.51 8.01
C ALA A 235 15.93 9.52 7.45
N ASP A 236 17.24 9.31 7.63
CA ASP A 236 18.29 10.13 7.01
C ASP A 236 18.21 10.10 5.47
N ASP A 237 18.02 8.91 4.89
CA ASP A 237 17.89 8.77 3.43
C ASP A 237 16.61 9.46 2.90
N VAL A 238 15.50 9.36 3.65
CA VAL A 238 14.23 10.03 3.32
C VAL A 238 14.37 11.55 3.41
N VAL A 239 14.98 12.07 4.47
CA VAL A 239 15.21 13.52 4.65
C VAL A 239 16.13 14.05 3.55
N ARG A 240 17.23 13.35 3.25
CA ARG A 240 18.12 13.72 2.15
C ARG A 240 17.37 13.82 0.83
N LYS A 241 16.49 12.85 0.53
CA LYS A 241 15.64 12.91 -0.66
C LYS A 241 14.73 14.14 -0.68
N ILE A 242 14.11 14.52 0.44
CA ILE A 242 13.28 15.73 0.53
C ILE A 242 14.12 16.98 0.27
N VAL A 243 15.29 17.08 0.89
CA VAL A 243 16.18 18.23 0.77
C VAL A 243 16.67 18.41 -0.67
N ASP A 244 17.00 17.31 -1.36
CA ASP A 244 17.48 17.31 -2.75
C ASP A 244 16.36 17.53 -3.78
N THR A 245 15.10 17.39 -3.39
CA THR A 245 13.95 17.48 -4.31
C THR A 245 13.47 18.92 -4.48
N ASP A 246 13.12 19.31 -5.70
CA ASP A 246 12.39 20.55 -5.97
C ASP A 246 10.91 20.42 -5.56
N LEU A 247 10.61 20.75 -4.31
CA LEU A 247 9.26 20.66 -3.74
C LEU A 247 8.25 21.59 -4.42
N THR A 248 8.69 22.59 -5.20
CA THR A 248 7.78 23.41 -6.02
C THR A 248 7.19 22.66 -7.19
N LYS A 249 7.87 21.59 -7.63
CA LYS A 249 7.46 20.75 -8.76
C LYS A 249 6.90 19.40 -8.33
N LYS A 250 7.12 18.97 -7.08
CA LYS A 250 6.71 17.67 -6.53
C LYS A 250 5.77 17.86 -5.34
N SER A 251 4.49 18.09 -5.61
CA SER A 251 3.51 18.41 -4.56
C SER A 251 3.28 17.28 -3.55
N GLU A 252 3.50 16.02 -3.95
CA GLU A 252 3.43 14.89 -3.01
C GLU A 252 4.59 14.87 -2.03
N ASP A 253 5.80 15.08 -2.54
CA ASP A 253 7.00 15.15 -1.70
C ASP A 253 6.91 16.35 -0.74
N LEU A 254 6.32 17.47 -1.20
CA LEU A 254 5.94 18.60 -0.35
C LEU A 254 4.95 18.17 0.73
N GLY A 255 3.89 17.47 0.36
CA GLY A 255 2.88 16.96 1.30
C GLY A 255 3.47 16.02 2.35
N ALA A 256 4.36 15.10 1.94
CA ALA A 256 5.07 14.21 2.85
C ALA A 256 6.01 14.97 3.79
N ALA A 257 6.75 15.97 3.29
CA ALA A 257 7.61 16.82 4.13
C ALA A 257 6.79 17.59 5.19
N ILE A 258 5.64 18.15 4.80
CA ILE A 258 4.71 18.81 5.74
C ILE A 258 4.20 17.79 6.77
N GLN A 259 3.82 16.58 6.35
CA GLN A 259 3.37 15.52 7.24
C GLN A 259 4.41 15.15 8.29
N PHE A 260 5.68 15.02 7.88
CA PHE A 260 6.77 14.65 8.80
C PHE A 260 6.99 15.74 9.84
N LEU A 261 6.93 17.01 9.43
CA LEU A 261 7.04 18.14 10.33
C LEU A 261 5.86 18.19 11.32
N GLN A 262 4.63 17.98 10.83
CA GLN A 262 3.43 17.92 11.66
C GLN A 262 3.49 16.77 12.67
N PHE A 263 3.94 15.59 12.23
CA PHE A 263 4.14 14.45 13.12
C PHE A 263 5.14 14.76 14.24
N ALA A 264 6.19 15.54 13.96
CA ALA A 264 7.18 15.93 14.98
C ALA A 264 6.66 17.00 15.96
N VAL A 265 5.70 17.81 15.55
CA VAL A 265 5.02 18.76 16.46
C VAL A 265 4.03 18.00 17.34
N ASN A 266 3.17 17.19 16.72
CA ASN A 266 2.09 16.46 17.36
C ASN A 266 2.21 14.95 17.05
N PRO A 267 3.13 14.24 17.72
CA PRO A 267 3.31 12.83 17.45
C PRO A 267 2.13 12.05 18.02
N ASN A 268 1.63 11.06 17.29
CA ASN A 268 0.55 10.20 17.76
C ASN A 268 0.94 9.55 19.10
N ALA A 269 0.04 9.60 20.08
CA ALA A 269 0.24 8.93 21.35
C ALA A 269 0.44 7.42 21.12
N PRO A 270 1.43 6.78 21.77
CA PRO A 270 1.62 5.34 21.67
C PRO A 270 0.35 4.64 22.15
N LYS A 271 -0.09 3.61 21.42
CA LYS A 271 -1.34 2.89 21.75
C LYS A 271 -1.18 2.04 23.00
N THR A 272 0.05 1.67 23.33
CA THR A 272 0.39 0.92 24.54
C THR A 272 1.70 1.42 25.14
N THR A 273 1.89 1.21 26.44
CA THR A 273 3.10 1.59 27.19
C THR A 273 4.38 0.89 26.72
N LYS A 274 4.27 -0.13 25.85
CA LYS A 274 5.39 -0.93 25.33
C LYS A 274 5.82 -0.52 23.92
N GLU A 275 5.08 0.33 23.22
CA GLU A 275 5.41 0.77 21.86
C GLU A 275 6.50 1.86 21.87
N LYS A 276 7.59 1.61 21.13
CA LYS A 276 8.65 2.61 20.92
C LYS A 276 8.18 3.66 19.92
N GLN A 277 7.98 4.89 20.36
CA GLN A 277 7.59 5.97 19.46
C GLN A 277 8.77 6.37 18.56
N PHE A 278 8.58 6.31 17.24
CA PHE A 278 9.55 6.84 16.29
C PHE A 278 9.65 8.36 16.42
N LYS A 279 10.88 8.89 16.36
CA LYS A 279 11.16 10.31 16.40
C LYS A 279 12.24 10.64 15.38
N PHE A 280 12.02 11.69 14.60
CA PHE A 280 13.09 12.31 13.84
C PHE A 280 14.08 12.99 14.79
N THR A 281 15.35 13.07 14.37
CA THR A 281 16.37 13.84 15.09
C THR A 281 16.17 15.34 14.88
N ASP A 282 16.70 16.16 15.80
CA ASP A 282 16.60 17.62 15.67
C ASP A 282 17.24 18.15 14.39
N SER A 283 18.32 17.51 13.92
CA SER A 283 18.96 17.83 12.65
C SER A 283 18.02 17.54 11.47
N GLN A 284 17.43 16.35 11.43
CA GLN A 284 16.48 15.97 10.38
C GLN A 284 15.29 16.94 10.31
N LEU A 285 14.76 17.35 11.47
CA LEU A 285 13.64 18.29 11.55
C LEU A 285 14.02 19.71 11.11
N LYS A 286 15.21 20.17 11.47
CA LYS A 286 15.75 21.44 10.97
C LYS A 286 15.96 21.41 9.46
N ASP A 287 16.46 20.32 8.90
CA ASP A 287 16.68 20.19 7.46
C ASP A 287 15.34 20.22 6.69
N ILE A 288 14.34 19.47 7.15
CA ILE A 288 12.98 19.50 6.59
C ILE A 288 12.39 20.90 6.71
N ALA A 289 12.45 21.52 7.89
CA ALA A 289 11.88 22.85 8.13
C ALA A 289 12.55 23.92 7.25
N ASN A 290 13.88 23.90 7.15
CA ASN A 290 14.63 24.80 6.27
C ASN A 290 14.24 24.62 4.80
N LYS A 291 14.12 23.37 4.34
CA LYS A 291 13.72 23.08 2.96
C LYS A 291 12.31 23.59 2.68
N LEU A 292 11.36 23.36 3.58
CA LEU A 292 9.98 23.83 3.47
C LEU A 292 9.92 25.36 3.46
N PHE A 293 10.59 26.03 4.40
CA PHE A 293 10.68 27.49 4.45
C PHE A 293 11.21 28.05 3.13
N ASN A 294 12.35 27.56 2.66
CA ASN A 294 12.96 28.03 1.41
C ASN A 294 12.02 27.79 0.21
N THR A 295 11.25 26.70 0.23
CA THR A 295 10.26 26.38 -0.82
C THR A 295 9.08 27.36 -0.79
N PHE A 296 8.52 27.65 0.39
CA PHE A 296 7.39 28.57 0.53
C PHE A 296 7.75 30.02 0.22
N MET A 297 9.02 30.40 0.37
CA MET A 297 9.50 31.74 0.03
C MET A 297 9.72 31.96 -1.47
N GLN A 298 9.66 30.90 -2.29
CA GLN A 298 9.73 31.07 -3.73
C GLN A 298 8.43 31.66 -4.28
N PRO A 299 8.48 32.57 -5.27
CA PRO A 299 7.29 33.09 -5.93
C PRO A 299 6.43 31.95 -6.46
N SER A 300 5.20 31.84 -5.95
CA SER A 300 4.30 30.75 -6.32
C SER A 300 2.85 31.21 -6.22
N ASN A 301 2.08 30.95 -7.27
CA ASN A 301 0.62 31.14 -7.29
C ASN A 301 -0.12 29.84 -6.95
N SER A 302 0.57 28.86 -6.35
CA SER A 302 0.00 27.55 -6.05
C SER A 302 -0.78 27.59 -4.74
N LEU A 303 -2.09 27.29 -4.80
CA LEU A 303 -2.93 27.10 -3.62
C LEU A 303 -2.38 26.02 -2.67
N ALA A 304 -1.74 24.98 -3.21
CA ALA A 304 -1.09 23.94 -2.42
C ALA A 304 0.09 24.48 -1.60
N MET A 305 0.82 25.47 -2.12
CA MET A 305 1.88 26.15 -1.35
C MET A 305 1.30 27.01 -0.25
N THR A 306 0.25 27.78 -0.53
CA THR A 306 -0.42 28.61 0.49
C THR A 306 -1.00 27.75 1.61
N MET A 307 -1.76 26.71 1.28
CA MET A 307 -2.31 25.78 2.28
C MET A 307 -1.21 25.03 3.02
N GLY A 308 -0.18 24.58 2.29
CA GLY A 308 0.96 23.86 2.87
C GLY A 308 1.75 24.71 3.85
N MET A 309 1.92 26.00 3.58
CA MET A 309 2.56 26.94 4.49
C MET A 309 1.79 27.03 5.80
N THR A 310 0.47 27.29 5.75
CA THR A 310 -0.39 27.32 6.95
C THR A 310 -0.28 26.04 7.77
N GLN A 311 -0.26 24.89 7.10
CA GLN A 311 -0.14 23.57 7.73
C GLN A 311 1.23 23.32 8.37
N ALA A 312 2.29 23.91 7.82
CA ALA A 312 3.66 23.74 8.31
C ALA A 312 4.04 24.77 9.40
N MET A 313 3.31 25.89 9.53
CA MET A 313 3.70 27.03 10.38
C MET A 313 4.09 26.64 11.80
N ALA A 314 3.28 25.83 12.51
CA ALA A 314 3.58 25.41 13.88
C ALA A 314 4.92 24.65 13.98
N GLY A 315 5.25 23.86 12.95
CA GLY A 315 6.52 23.17 12.85
C GLY A 315 7.67 24.12 12.54
N LEU A 316 7.48 25.05 11.60
CA LEU A 316 8.51 26.03 11.27
C LEU A 316 8.83 26.92 12.47
N GLU A 317 7.83 27.39 13.21
CA GLU A 317 8.02 28.17 14.44
C GLU A 317 8.75 27.37 15.52
N LYS A 318 8.51 26.06 15.62
CA LYS A 318 9.18 25.20 16.61
C LYS A 318 10.64 24.91 16.27
N PHE A 319 10.95 24.66 14.99
CA PHE A 319 12.25 24.11 14.58
C PHE A 319 13.21 25.13 13.95
N ILE A 320 12.69 26.24 13.41
CA ILE A 320 13.47 27.36 12.83
C ILE A 320 12.88 28.74 13.23
N PRO A 321 12.64 29.00 14.54
CA PRO A 321 11.99 30.24 15.01
C PRO A 321 12.68 31.51 14.50
N GLU A 322 14.00 31.49 14.38
CA GLU A 322 14.82 32.62 13.92
C GLU A 322 14.47 33.06 12.50
N LYS A 323 14.09 32.13 11.61
CA LYS A 323 13.72 32.45 10.23
C LYS A 323 12.29 32.95 10.13
N ILE A 324 11.38 32.41 10.94
CA ILE A 324 9.98 32.87 10.98
C ILE A 324 9.88 34.27 11.56
N ALA A 325 10.73 34.63 12.54
CA ALA A 325 10.79 35.99 13.06
C ALA A 325 11.10 37.05 12.00
N LEU A 326 11.82 36.70 10.93
CA LEU A 326 12.14 37.61 9.82
C LEU A 326 10.96 37.86 8.87
N LEU A 327 9.87 37.09 8.99
CA LEU A 327 8.65 37.24 8.18
C LEU A 327 7.54 38.01 8.89
N LYS A 328 7.69 38.32 10.18
CA LYS A 328 6.75 39.08 11.00
C LYS A 328 7.18 40.54 11.09
#